data_AF-A0A9J7YV82-F1
#
_entry.id   AF-A0A9J7YV82-F1
#
_cell.length_a   1.000
_cell.length_b   1.000
_cell.length_c   1.000
_cell.angle_alpha   90.00
_cell.angle_beta   90.00
_cell.angle_gamma   90.00
#
_symmetry.space_group_name_H-M   'P 1'
#
loop_
_entity.id
_entity.type
_entity.pdbx_description
1 polymer ?
#
loop_
_entity_poly.entity_id
_entity_poly.type
_entity_poly.pdbx_seq_one_letter_code
_entity_poly.pdbx_strand_id
1 'polypeptide(L)'
;MGKTADLTVVQKTIIDTLHKEGKPQTFIAKETGCSQSAVSKHVNRNLSGRKKRGRKRCTANQENHSLMSIVKQNRFKNLSQLHKECTEAGVKASRATTHRLVKEFGHSCCIPLVKPLLNHRQCQRHLTWAKEKKNWTVTQWSKVIKKKKKNYIISCLSDVPVTFSYCG
;
A
#
# COMPACT_ATOMS: atom_id res chain seq x y z
N MET A 1 -18.49 13.73 -27.70
CA MET A 1 -19.14 12.46 -27.32
C MET A 1 -19.57 12.59 -25.85
N GLY A 2 -20.85 12.91 -25.62
CA GLY A 2 -21.38 13.25 -24.30
C GLY A 2 -21.40 12.07 -23.33
N LYS A 3 -21.29 12.36 -22.03
CA LYS A 3 -21.43 11.37 -20.95
C LYS A 3 -22.88 10.87 -20.95
N THR A 4 -23.13 9.65 -21.43
CA THR A 4 -24.40 8.97 -21.19
C THR A 4 -24.35 8.35 -19.80
N ALA A 5 -25.38 8.55 -18.99
CA ALA A 5 -25.50 7.90 -17.69
C ALA A 5 -25.49 6.37 -17.87
N ASP A 6 -24.76 5.67 -16.99
CA ASP A 6 -24.79 4.21 -16.97
C ASP A 6 -26.18 3.74 -16.49
N LEU A 7 -26.68 2.64 -17.06
CA LEU A 7 -27.93 2.01 -16.62
C LEU A 7 -27.87 1.68 -15.12
N THR A 8 -28.93 2.05 -14.40
CA THR A 8 -29.07 1.73 -12.98
C THR A 8 -29.20 0.22 -12.77
N VAL A 9 -28.92 -0.25 -11.56
CA VAL A 9 -29.05 -1.68 -11.22
C VAL A 9 -30.49 -2.16 -11.44
N VAL A 10 -31.48 -1.35 -11.05
CA VAL A 10 -32.91 -1.65 -11.22
C VAL A 10 -33.29 -1.77 -12.70
N GLN A 11 -32.84 -0.83 -13.53
CA GLN A 11 -33.09 -0.90 -14.97
C GLN A 11 -32.47 -2.15 -15.59
N LYS A 12 -31.24 -2.52 -15.21
CA LYS A 12 -30.60 -3.75 -15.70
C LYS A 12 -31.41 -5.00 -15.33
N THR A 13 -31.87 -5.10 -14.08
CA THR A 13 -32.70 -6.24 -13.65
C THR A 13 -34.02 -6.33 -14.41
N ILE A 14 -34.69 -5.19 -14.66
CA ILE A 14 -35.95 -5.18 -15.42
C ILE A 14 -35.69 -5.58 -16.88
N ILE A 15 -34.60 -5.08 -17.48
CA ILE A 15 -34.19 -5.48 -18.84
C ILE A 15 -33.94 -6.99 -18.90
N ASP A 16 -33.17 -7.55 -17.96
CA ASP A 16 -32.85 -8.98 -17.94
C ASP A 16 -34.10 -9.86 -17.77
N THR A 17 -35.04 -9.45 -16.91
CA THR A 17 -36.31 -10.17 -16.70
C THR A 17 -37.22 -10.12 -17.93
N LEU A 18 -37.52 -8.92 -18.45
CA LEU A 18 -38.40 -8.77 -19.61
C LEU A 18 -37.80 -9.36 -20.90
N HIS A 19 -36.48 -9.35 -21.02
CA HIS A 19 -35.80 -10.00 -22.14
C HIS A 19 -35.93 -11.53 -22.07
N LYS A 20 -35.84 -12.13 -20.88
CA LYS A 20 -36.08 -13.58 -20.69
C LYS A 20 -37.52 -13.97 -20.98
N GLU A 21 -38.48 -13.09 -20.73
CA GLU A 21 -39.90 -13.26 -21.07
C GLU A 21 -40.19 -13.10 -22.58
N GLY A 22 -39.18 -12.78 -23.41
CA GLY A 22 -39.33 -12.66 -24.86
C GLY A 22 -40.03 -11.37 -25.32
N LYS A 23 -40.11 -10.34 -24.47
CA LYS A 23 -40.72 -9.05 -24.84
C LYS A 23 -39.85 -8.31 -25.87
N PRO A 24 -40.45 -7.55 -26.82
CA PRO A 24 -39.69 -6.80 -27.80
C PRO A 24 -38.89 -5.67 -27.14
N GLN A 25 -37.68 -5.39 -27.62
CA GLN A 25 -36.77 -4.39 -27.04
C GLN A 25 -37.36 -2.97 -26.97
N THR A 26 -38.27 -2.63 -27.90
CA THR A 26 -38.99 -1.34 -27.90
C THR A 26 -39.95 -1.19 -26.72
N PHE A 27 -40.56 -2.30 -26.28
CA PHE A 27 -41.40 -2.33 -25.08
C PHE A 27 -40.53 -2.19 -23.82
N ILE A 28 -39.45 -2.96 -23.75
CA ILE A 28 -38.49 -2.90 -22.63
C ILE A 28 -37.92 -1.49 -22.46
N ALA A 29 -37.59 -0.81 -23.56
CA ALA A 29 -37.07 0.55 -23.56
C ALA A 29 -38.08 1.55 -22.95
N LYS A 30 -39.36 1.45 -23.31
CA LYS A 30 -40.43 2.30 -22.75
C LYS A 30 -40.62 2.04 -21.26
N GLU A 31 -40.69 0.77 -20.86
CA GLU A 31 -40.90 0.36 -19.46
C GLU A 31 -39.77 0.82 -18.54
N THR A 32 -38.53 0.75 -19.04
CA THR A 32 -37.32 1.09 -18.26
C THR A 32 -36.91 2.55 -18.38
N GLY A 33 -37.63 3.36 -19.17
CA GLY A 33 -37.31 4.75 -19.45
C GLY A 33 -35.96 4.94 -20.14
N CYS A 34 -35.48 3.94 -20.88
CA CYS A 34 -34.18 3.91 -21.53
C CYS A 34 -34.30 3.95 -23.06
N SER A 35 -33.23 4.29 -23.78
CA SER A 35 -33.23 4.16 -25.23
C SER A 35 -33.17 2.69 -25.65
N GLN A 36 -33.79 2.34 -26.78
CA GLN A 36 -33.71 0.97 -27.34
C GLN A 36 -32.26 0.54 -27.61
N SER A 37 -31.38 1.48 -27.98
CA SER A 37 -29.95 1.21 -28.17
C SER A 37 -29.22 0.86 -26.87
N ALA A 38 -29.64 1.40 -25.71
CA ALA A 38 -29.10 1.03 -24.41
C ALA A 38 -29.51 -0.39 -24.01
N VAL A 39 -30.78 -0.77 -24.25
CA VAL A 39 -31.30 -2.13 -24.03
C VAL A 39 -30.53 -3.14 -24.90
N SER A 40 -30.43 -2.87 -26.20
CA SER A 40 -29.69 -3.74 -27.13
C SER A 40 -28.21 -3.90 -26.74
N LYS A 41 -27.54 -2.80 -26.36
CA LYS A 41 -26.15 -2.84 -25.86
C LYS A 41 -26.01 -3.64 -24.58
N HIS A 42 -27.00 -3.64 -23.69
CA HIS A 42 -26.95 -4.36 -22.43
C HIS A 42 -27.13 -5.86 -22.64
N VAL A 43 -28.14 -6.26 -23.42
CA VAL A 43 -28.44 -7.66 -23.75
C VAL A 43 -27.28 -8.31 -24.51
N ASN A 44 -26.74 -7.62 -25.50
CA ASN A 44 -25.63 -8.12 -26.32
C ASN A 44 -24.26 -7.91 -25.67
N ARG A 45 -24.19 -7.41 -24.43
CA ARG A 45 -22.91 -7.17 -23.77
C ARG A 45 -22.36 -8.49 -23.23
N ASN A 46 -21.22 -8.92 -23.73
CA ASN A 46 -20.44 -9.94 -23.04
C ASN A 46 -20.04 -9.45 -21.64
N LEU A 47 -20.36 -10.24 -20.60
CA LEU A 47 -20.02 -9.95 -19.21
C LEU A 47 -18.50 -9.80 -18.97
N SER A 48 -17.69 -10.28 -19.91
CA SER A 48 -16.24 -10.09 -19.98
C SER A 48 -15.84 -8.67 -20.43
N GLY A 49 -16.46 -7.64 -19.85
CA GLY A 49 -16.17 -6.25 -20.18
C GLY A 49 -14.68 -5.91 -19.98
N ARG A 50 -14.03 -5.34 -21.00
CA ARG A 50 -12.66 -4.85 -20.88
C ARG A 50 -12.59 -3.79 -19.78
N LYS A 51 -11.72 -3.98 -18.79
CA LYS A 51 -11.45 -2.97 -17.76
C LYS A 51 -11.12 -1.65 -18.46
N LYS A 52 -11.83 -0.57 -18.08
CA LYS A 52 -11.55 0.77 -18.58
C LYS A 52 -10.08 1.08 -18.24
N ARG A 53 -9.27 1.30 -19.27
CA ARG A 53 -7.88 1.72 -19.09
C ARG A 53 -7.90 3.19 -18.72
N GLY A 54 -7.32 3.53 -17.57
CA GLY A 54 -7.10 4.91 -17.18
C GLY A 54 -6.08 5.61 -18.09
N ARG A 55 -5.82 6.89 -17.79
CA ARG A 55 -4.74 7.64 -18.44
C ARG A 55 -3.41 6.90 -18.27
N LYS A 56 -2.63 6.81 -19.35
CA LYS A 56 -1.27 6.26 -19.29
C LYS A 56 -0.42 7.06 -18.30
N ARG A 57 0.47 6.38 -17.59
CA ARG A 57 1.43 7.04 -16.68
C ARG A 57 2.40 7.89 -17.51
N CYS A 58 2.81 9.03 -16.95
CA CYS A 58 3.81 9.88 -17.58
C CYS A 58 5.22 9.28 -17.45
N THR A 59 5.50 8.51 -16.39
CA THR A 59 6.83 7.94 -16.15
C THR A 59 7.04 6.62 -16.90
N ALA A 60 8.23 6.47 -17.46
CA ALA A 60 8.68 5.23 -18.07
C ALA A 60 9.09 4.20 -17.01
N ASN A 61 9.05 2.91 -17.37
CA ASN A 61 9.49 1.84 -16.45
C ASN A 61 10.94 2.03 -16.01
N GLN A 62 11.83 2.44 -16.93
CA GLN A 62 13.24 2.69 -16.64
C GLN A 62 13.43 3.80 -15.59
N GLU A 63 12.68 4.90 -15.70
CA GLU A 63 12.72 5.99 -14.71
C GLU A 63 12.28 5.51 -13.32
N ASN A 64 11.26 4.65 -13.26
CA ASN A 64 10.80 4.06 -12.00
C ASN A 64 11.88 3.16 -11.38
N HIS A 65 12.64 2.41 -12.21
CA HIS A 65 13.76 1.59 -11.73
C HIS A 65 14.92 2.44 -11.20
N SER A 66 15.29 3.52 -11.89
CA SER A 66 16.32 4.46 -11.43
C SER A 66 15.94 5.10 -10.10
N LEU A 67 14.70 5.59 -9.98
CA LEU A 67 14.15 6.11 -8.73
C LEU A 67 14.26 5.08 -7.60
N MET A 68 13.87 3.83 -7.88
CA MET A 68 13.91 2.77 -6.88
C MET A 68 15.33 2.44 -6.42
N SER A 69 16.30 2.46 -7.33
CA SER A 69 17.71 2.26 -7.00
C SER A 69 18.20 3.32 -6.01
N ILE A 70 17.88 4.60 -6.27
CA ILE A 70 18.25 5.74 -5.42
C ILE A 70 17.62 5.61 -4.03
N VAL A 71 16.32 5.27 -3.96
CA VAL A 71 15.60 5.08 -2.69
C VAL A 71 16.20 3.93 -1.87
N LYS A 72 16.60 2.83 -2.52
CA LYS A 72 17.20 1.66 -1.85
C LYS A 72 18.58 1.97 -1.28
N GLN A 73 19.39 2.76 -1.99
CA GLN A 73 20.70 3.20 -1.53
C GLN A 73 20.59 4.13 -0.31
N ASN A 74 19.59 5.00 -0.30
CA ASN A 74 19.49 6.09 0.68
C ASN A 74 18.15 6.11 1.44
N ARG A 75 17.94 5.09 2.28
CA ARG A 75 16.68 4.89 3.03
C ARG A 75 16.28 6.01 3.99
N PHE A 76 17.22 6.85 4.41
CA PHE A 76 17.00 7.91 5.41
C PHE A 76 16.83 9.31 4.80
N LYS A 77 16.94 9.45 3.47
CA LYS A 77 16.80 10.76 2.83
C LYS A 77 15.35 11.21 2.76
N ASN A 78 15.17 12.52 2.88
CA ASN A 78 13.84 13.12 2.77
C ASN A 78 13.38 13.11 1.30
N LEU A 79 12.07 13.19 1.07
CA LEU A 79 11.48 13.18 -0.27
C LEU A 79 12.04 14.29 -1.18
N SER A 80 12.32 15.47 -0.63
CA SER A 80 12.90 16.59 -1.40
C SER A 80 14.31 16.27 -1.90
N GLN A 81 15.13 15.64 -1.06
CA GLN A 81 16.49 15.20 -1.41
C GLN A 81 16.44 14.07 -2.45
N LEU A 82 15.56 13.09 -2.25
CA LEU A 82 15.33 12.02 -3.22
C LEU A 82 14.87 12.58 -4.58
N HIS A 83 13.96 13.55 -4.57
CA HIS A 83 13.50 14.21 -5.80
C HIS A 83 14.63 14.96 -6.52
N LYS A 84 15.48 15.67 -5.77
CA LYS A 84 16.67 16.33 -6.31
C LYS A 84 17.64 15.33 -6.96
N GLU A 85 17.98 14.25 -6.26
CA GLU A 85 18.85 13.19 -6.78
C GLU A 85 18.27 12.50 -8.02
N CYS A 86 16.95 12.30 -8.05
CA CYS A 86 16.29 11.75 -9.22
C CYS A 86 16.33 12.72 -10.41
N THR A 87 16.19 14.02 -10.14
CA THR A 87 16.29 15.06 -11.17
C THR A 87 17.71 15.13 -11.74
N GLU A 88 18.73 15.06 -10.87
CA GLU A 88 20.15 14.97 -11.25
C GLU A 88 20.45 13.70 -12.07
N ALA A 89 19.80 12.58 -11.72
CA ALA A 89 19.87 11.33 -12.48
C ALA A 89 19.02 11.33 -13.78
N GLY A 90 18.40 12.45 -14.14
CA GLY A 90 17.64 12.63 -15.39
C GLY A 90 16.20 12.12 -15.39
N VAL A 91 15.64 11.77 -14.22
CA VAL A 91 14.24 11.32 -14.09
C VAL A 91 13.30 12.52 -14.16
N LYS A 92 12.42 12.54 -15.18
CA LYS A 92 11.44 13.62 -15.39
C LYS A 92 10.16 13.42 -14.58
N ALA A 93 10.30 13.25 -13.26
CA ALA A 93 9.17 13.12 -12.34
C ALA A 93 9.03 14.36 -11.45
N SER A 94 7.79 14.82 -11.28
CA SER A 94 7.48 15.82 -10.26
C SER A 94 7.59 15.22 -8.86
N ARG A 95 7.80 16.06 -7.84
CA ARG A 95 7.87 15.63 -6.43
C ARG A 95 6.66 14.80 -5.98
N ALA A 96 5.46 15.19 -6.41
CA ALA A 96 4.23 14.45 -6.13
C ALA A 96 4.22 13.05 -6.80
N THR A 97 4.73 12.97 -8.03
CA THR A 97 4.88 11.69 -8.75
C THR A 97 5.90 10.80 -8.04
N THR A 98 7.05 11.35 -7.63
CA THR A 98 8.08 10.64 -6.86
C THR A 98 7.49 10.06 -5.58
N HIS A 99 6.77 10.86 -4.79
CA HIS A 99 6.13 10.39 -3.55
C HIS A 99 5.15 9.25 -3.80
N ARG A 100 4.28 9.40 -4.81
CA ARG A 100 3.31 8.38 -5.18
C ARG A 100 4.00 7.08 -5.59
N LEU A 101 5.06 7.15 -6.39
CA LEU A 101 5.82 5.97 -6.81
C LEU A 101 6.48 5.27 -5.62
N VAL A 102 7.16 6.02 -4.76
CA VAL A 102 7.78 5.49 -3.53
C VAL A 102 6.76 4.71 -2.70
N LYS A 103 5.56 5.28 -2.52
CA LYS A 103 4.45 4.63 -1.81
C LYS A 103 3.90 3.40 -2.56
N GLU A 104 3.71 3.47 -3.88
CA GLU A 104 3.25 2.35 -4.70
C GLU A 104 4.20 1.15 -4.61
N PHE A 105 5.49 1.39 -4.43
CA PHE A 105 6.50 0.35 -4.22
C PHE A 105 6.65 -0.12 -2.76
N GLY A 106 5.80 0.35 -1.85
CA GLY A 106 5.78 -0.11 -0.45
C GLY A 106 6.77 0.58 0.47
N HIS A 107 7.40 1.68 0.04
CA HIS A 107 8.22 2.48 0.93
C HIS A 107 7.37 3.53 1.65
N SER A 108 7.50 3.59 2.97
CA SER A 108 6.86 4.57 3.84
C SER A 108 7.90 5.36 4.62
N CYS A 109 7.49 6.53 5.09
CA CYS A 109 8.25 7.27 6.10
C CYS A 109 8.18 6.49 7.42
N CYS A 110 9.32 6.26 8.05
CA CYS A 110 9.42 5.61 9.36
C CYS A 110 10.34 6.44 10.25
N ILE A 111 10.00 6.52 11.54
CA ILE A 111 10.89 7.09 12.55
C ILE A 111 11.89 5.99 12.94
N PRO A 112 13.21 6.20 12.78
CA PRO A 112 14.18 5.21 13.19
C PRO A 112 14.14 5.02 14.72
N LEU A 113 14.20 3.78 15.17
CA LEU A 113 14.31 3.48 16.60
C LEU A 113 15.69 3.92 17.11
N VAL A 114 15.69 4.79 18.12
CA VAL A 114 16.92 5.23 18.79
C VAL A 114 17.48 4.06 19.61
N LYS A 115 18.64 3.54 19.19
CA LYS A 115 19.37 2.51 19.93
C LYS A 115 20.65 3.12 20.50
N PRO A 116 21.06 2.74 21.72
CA PRO A 116 22.36 3.14 22.23
C PRO A 116 23.45 2.64 21.28
N LEU A 117 24.43 3.51 21.00
CA LEU A 117 25.57 3.15 20.17
C LEU A 117 26.41 2.11 20.91
N LEU A 118 26.52 0.91 20.32
CA LEU A 118 27.40 -0.13 20.82
C LEU A 118 28.73 -0.06 20.07
N ASN A 119 29.84 -0.10 20.81
CA ASN A 119 31.15 -0.23 20.20
C ASN A 119 31.37 -1.67 19.67
N HIS A 120 32.40 -1.85 18.84
CA HIS A 120 32.70 -3.15 18.23
C HIS A 120 32.91 -4.27 19.26
N ARG A 121 33.65 -3.99 20.34
CA ARG A 121 33.94 -4.95 21.42
C ARG A 121 32.67 -5.37 22.17
N GLN A 122 31.74 -4.45 22.39
CA GLN A 122 30.45 -4.71 23.02
C GLN A 122 29.59 -5.59 22.12
N CYS A 123 29.52 -5.29 20.81
CA CYS A 123 28.83 -6.13 19.84
C CYS A 123 29.37 -7.56 19.81
N GLN A 124 30.70 -7.73 19.80
CA GLN A 124 31.32 -9.05 19.85
C GLN A 124 30.97 -9.80 21.14
N ARG A 125 31.08 -9.15 22.31
CA ARG A 125 30.71 -9.75 23.60
C ARG A 125 29.24 -10.17 23.65
N HIS A 126 28.34 -9.35 23.12
CA HIS A 126 26.91 -9.68 23.07
C HIS A 126 26.68 -10.87 22.14
N LEU A 127 27.37 -10.92 20.99
CA LEU A 127 27.26 -12.01 20.03
C LEU A 127 27.79 -13.33 20.59
N THR A 128 28.96 -13.34 21.23
CA THR A 128 29.52 -14.55 21.87
C THR A 128 28.61 -15.03 22.99
N TRP A 129 28.15 -14.12 23.85
CA TRP A 129 27.23 -14.42 24.94
C TRP A 129 25.91 -15.03 24.43
N ALA A 130 25.37 -14.52 23.32
CA ALA A 130 24.15 -15.04 22.70
C ALA A 130 24.38 -16.42 22.05
N LYS A 131 25.53 -16.64 21.40
CA LYS A 131 25.89 -17.94 20.80
C LYS A 131 26.04 -19.03 21.86
N GLU A 132 26.77 -18.74 22.95
CA GLU A 132 26.96 -19.65 24.08
C GLU A 132 25.63 -20.10 24.72
N LYS A 133 24.64 -19.20 24.74
CA LYS A 133 23.37 -19.40 25.45
C LYS A 133 22.22 -19.77 24.54
N LYS A 134 22.45 -19.91 23.23
CA LYS A 134 21.44 -20.28 22.23
C LYS A 134 20.74 -21.60 22.57
N ASN A 135 21.48 -22.57 23.12
CA ASN A 135 20.99 -23.92 23.42
C ASN A 135 20.71 -24.13 24.93
N TRP A 136 20.56 -23.06 25.70
CA TRP A 136 20.30 -23.19 27.14
C TRP A 136 18.89 -23.67 27.42
N THR A 137 18.77 -24.56 28.41
CA THR A 137 17.50 -25.09 28.91
C THR A 137 16.82 -24.12 29.88
N VAL A 138 15.50 -24.28 30.07
CA VAL A 138 14.69 -23.40 30.94
C VAL A 138 15.24 -23.33 32.38
N THR A 139 15.79 -24.43 32.90
CA THR A 139 16.41 -24.51 34.22
C THR A 139 17.75 -23.78 34.32
N GLN A 140 18.47 -23.61 33.20
CA GLN A 140 19.68 -22.79 33.13
C GLN A 140 19.32 -21.29 33.06
N TRP A 141 18.26 -20.94 32.33
CA TRP A 141 17.74 -19.57 32.28
C TRP A 141 17.17 -19.11 33.64
N SER A 142 16.51 -19.99 34.39
CA SER A 142 15.95 -19.66 35.70
C SER A 142 17.00 -19.20 36.73
N LYS A 143 18.26 -19.60 36.56
CA LYS A 143 19.39 -19.14 37.39
C LYS A 143 19.82 -17.71 37.09
N VAL A 144 19.69 -17.24 35.84
CA VAL A 144 20.16 -15.91 35.39
C VAL A 144 19.19 -14.79 35.78
N ILE A 145 17.89 -15.09 35.85
CA ILE A 145 16.83 -14.08 36.03
C ILE A 145 16.85 -13.43 37.43
N LYS A 146 17.56 -14.00 38.42
CA LYS A 146 17.47 -13.59 39.84
C LYS A 146 18.13 -12.24 40.20
N LYS A 147 18.85 -11.56 39.32
CA LYS A 147 19.57 -10.31 39.65
C LYS A 147 19.21 -9.15 38.73
N LYS A 148 18.08 -8.48 39.00
CA LYS A 148 17.85 -7.09 38.58
C LYS A 148 17.26 -6.29 39.73
N LYS A 149 18.07 -5.44 40.36
CA LYS A 149 17.55 -4.31 41.14
C LYS A 149 17.09 -3.25 40.13
N LYS A 150 15.80 -2.94 40.14
CA LYS A 150 15.23 -1.88 39.31
C LYS A 150 15.48 -0.55 40.04
N ASN A 151 16.25 0.35 39.41
CA ASN A 151 16.19 1.77 39.76
C ASN A 151 15.06 2.36 38.92
N TYR A 152 13.90 2.50 39.52
CA TYR A 152 12.76 3.18 38.90
C TYR A 152 13.04 4.68 38.98
N ILE A 153 13.18 5.34 37.82
CA ILE A 153 12.98 6.79 37.73
C ILE A 153 11.54 6.96 37.28
N ILE A 154 10.71 7.46 38.18
CA ILE A 154 9.36 7.92 37.88
C ILE A 154 9.54 9.21 37.06
N SER A 155 9.52 9.10 35.74
CA SER A 155 9.18 10.23 34.88
C SER A 155 7.76 10.03 34.42
N CYS A 156 6.81 10.64 35.15
CA CYS A 156 5.48 10.90 34.62
C CYS A 156 5.64 11.73 33.35
N LEU A 157 5.34 11.15 32.20
CA LEU A 157 4.89 11.91 31.05
C LEU A 157 3.53 11.34 30.66
N SER A 158 2.57 12.23 30.82
CA SER A 158 1.14 12.06 30.71
C SER A 158 0.70 11.37 29.42
N ASP A 159 -0.39 10.64 29.55
CA ASP A 159 -1.28 10.05 28.55
C ASP A 159 -1.13 10.55 27.11
N VAL A 160 -0.75 9.62 26.21
CA VAL A 160 -1.40 9.49 24.90
C VAL A 160 -1.47 8.00 24.52
N PRO A 161 -2.66 7.43 24.25
CA PRO A 161 -2.79 6.04 23.85
C PRO A 161 -2.46 5.93 22.36
N VAL A 162 -1.24 5.46 22.02
CA VAL A 162 -0.94 5.02 20.66
C VAL A 162 -1.32 3.55 20.55
N THR A 163 -2.49 3.30 19.97
CA THR A 163 -2.93 1.98 19.54
C THR A 163 -1.95 1.42 18.51
N PHE A 164 -1.12 0.47 18.94
CA PHE A 164 -0.31 -0.35 18.05
C PHE A 164 -1.21 -1.35 17.33
N SER A 165 -1.58 -1.07 16.09
CA SER A 165 -2.02 -2.12 15.16
C SER A 165 -0.76 -2.84 14.63
N TYR A 166 -0.60 -4.10 15.04
CA TYR A 166 0.33 -5.03 14.42
C TYR A 166 -0.18 -5.36 13.01
N CYS A 167 0.63 -5.11 11.98
CA CYS A 167 0.53 -5.81 10.71
C CYS A 167 1.71 -6.78 10.63
N GLY A 168 1.40 -8.07 10.66
CA GLY A 168 2.29 -9.14 10.22
C GLY A 168 2.33 -9.27 8.70
#